data_AF-A0A5C4RAK4-F1
#
_entry.id   AF-A0A5C4RAK4-F1
#
_cell.length_a   1.000
_cell.length_b   1.000
_cell.length_c   1.000
_cell.angle_alpha   90.00
_cell.angle_beta   90.00
_cell.angle_gamma   90.00
#
_symmetry.space_group_name_H-M   'P 1'
#
loop_
_entity.id
_entity.type
_entity.pdbx_description
1 polymer ?
#
loop_
_entity_poly.entity_id
_entity_poly.type
_entity_poly.pdbx_seq_one_letter_code
_entity_poly.pdbx_strand_id
1 'polypeptide(L)'
;MRLQHCAVMLLGSVAVLLSAQQTMALPDAVVVETRIKEGALSFQAGMKSRHTVKIDYSSRSLSSDFLTGVTNLVGIELGSVRDRFTVYSPIFSGEVASFIMEGQTASAVGVLPNINYRFTITVDRAAREIVVSGCHDGYPSYSVIVGDTEVYSFEQEFLAALFGSCDIVVASRTVKY
;
A
#
# COMPACT_ATOMS: atom_id res chain seq x y z
N MET A 1 -78.54 -24.11 11.88
CA MET A 1 -77.11 -24.32 11.53
C MET A 1 -76.55 -23.01 10.98
N ARG A 2 -75.73 -22.28 11.73
CA ARG A 2 -74.99 -21.11 11.24
C ARG A 2 -73.52 -21.29 11.60
N LEU A 3 -72.68 -21.26 10.56
CA LEU A 3 -71.24 -21.53 10.60
C LEU A 3 -70.44 -20.34 11.16
N GLN A 4 -69.43 -20.72 11.93
CA GLN A 4 -68.34 -19.95 12.50
C GLN A 4 -67.64 -19.03 11.49
N HIS A 5 -67.14 -17.89 11.98
CA HIS A 5 -65.92 -17.28 11.43
C HIS A 5 -64.97 -17.00 12.59
N CYS A 6 -63.88 -17.77 12.61
CA CYS A 6 -62.79 -17.70 13.56
C CYS A 6 -61.79 -16.67 13.05
N ALA A 7 -61.63 -15.55 13.75
CA ALA A 7 -60.64 -14.53 13.42
C ALA A 7 -59.29 -14.91 14.04
N VAL A 8 -58.38 -15.43 13.22
CA VAL A 8 -56.99 -15.71 13.61
C VAL A 8 -56.19 -14.41 13.45
N MET A 9 -55.74 -13.84 14.56
CA MET A 9 -54.92 -12.64 14.60
C MET A 9 -53.44 -13.08 14.54
N LEU A 10 -52.79 -12.90 13.37
CA LEU A 10 -51.35 -13.12 13.20
C LEU A 10 -50.56 -11.94 13.75
N LEU A 11 -49.80 -12.17 14.83
CA LEU A 11 -48.77 -11.26 15.30
C LEU A 11 -47.49 -11.48 14.47
N GLY A 12 -47.23 -10.58 13.52
CA GLY A 12 -46.00 -10.58 12.73
C GLY A 12 -44.85 -9.95 13.52
N SER A 13 -43.83 -10.74 13.85
CA SER A 13 -42.58 -10.26 14.44
C SER A 13 -41.79 -9.44 13.41
N VAL A 14 -41.69 -8.13 13.62
CA VAL A 14 -40.81 -7.25 12.85
C VAL A 14 -39.38 -7.45 13.34
N ALA A 15 -38.61 -8.27 12.60
CA ALA A 15 -37.17 -8.37 12.81
C ALA A 15 -36.50 -7.08 12.30
N VAL A 16 -36.17 -6.18 13.22
CA VAL A 16 -35.35 -5.00 12.91
C VAL A 16 -33.92 -5.48 12.67
N LEU A 17 -33.52 -5.59 11.40
CA LEU A 17 -32.12 -5.74 11.03
C LEU A 17 -31.37 -4.45 11.38
N LEU A 18 -30.68 -4.43 12.54
CA LEU A 18 -29.64 -3.45 12.81
C LEU A 18 -28.45 -3.77 11.89
N SER A 19 -28.36 -3.09 10.76
CA SER A 19 -27.13 -3.06 9.97
C SER A 19 -26.11 -2.19 10.71
N ALA A 20 -25.11 -2.82 11.34
CA ALA A 20 -23.97 -2.09 11.87
C ALA A 20 -23.21 -1.45 10.69
N GLN A 21 -23.26 -0.12 10.59
CA GLN A 21 -22.38 0.61 9.68
C GLN A 21 -20.95 0.47 10.22
N GLN A 22 -20.14 -0.37 9.58
CA GLN A 22 -18.72 -0.43 9.86
C GLN A 22 -18.13 0.95 9.57
N THR A 23 -17.70 1.66 10.64
CA THR A 23 -16.95 2.90 10.48
C THR A 23 -15.56 2.50 10.01
N MET A 24 -15.25 2.78 8.74
CA MET A 24 -13.90 2.54 8.22
C MET A 24 -12.92 3.38 9.03
N ALA A 25 -11.86 2.75 9.52
CA ALA A 25 -10.79 3.46 10.19
C ALA A 25 -10.16 4.47 9.22
N LEU A 26 -9.80 5.65 9.71
CA LEU A 26 -9.11 6.64 8.89
C LEU A 26 -7.68 6.16 8.62
N PRO A 27 -7.16 6.28 7.39
CA PRO A 27 -5.86 5.78 7.04
C PRO A 27 -4.79 6.58 7.79
N ASP A 28 -4.08 5.87 8.65
CA ASP A 28 -2.98 6.35 9.47
C ASP A 28 -1.65 5.67 9.10
N ALA A 29 -1.64 4.86 8.05
CA ALA A 29 -0.46 4.18 7.54
C ALA A 29 -0.41 4.21 6.01
N VAL A 30 0.79 4.40 5.48
CA VAL A 30 1.11 4.28 4.06
C VAL A 30 2.19 3.23 3.90
N VAL A 31 1.99 2.29 2.98
CA VAL A 31 2.91 1.19 2.70
C VAL A 31 3.30 1.24 1.23
N VAL A 32 4.61 1.25 0.97
CA VAL A 32 5.16 0.97 -0.35
C VAL A 32 5.78 -0.42 -0.32
N GLU A 33 5.20 -1.34 -1.07
CA GLU A 33 5.71 -2.72 -1.22
C GLU A 33 6.32 -2.92 -2.60
N THR A 34 7.45 -3.62 -2.64
CA THR A 34 8.04 -4.13 -3.87
C THR A 34 8.07 -5.65 -3.86
N ARG A 35 7.80 -6.29 -5.00
CA ARG A 35 7.66 -7.75 -5.09
C ARG A 35 8.02 -8.26 -6.46
N ILE A 36 8.78 -9.36 -6.53
CA ILE A 36 8.92 -10.14 -7.76
C ILE A 36 7.76 -11.14 -7.80
N LYS A 37 6.89 -11.03 -8.80
CA LYS A 37 5.81 -11.97 -9.08
C LYS A 37 6.34 -13.23 -9.76
N GLU A 38 5.61 -14.32 -9.57
CA GLU A 38 5.90 -15.61 -10.22
C GLU A 38 5.90 -15.47 -11.75
N GLY A 39 6.77 -16.21 -12.43
CA GLY A 39 6.81 -16.29 -13.91
C GLY A 39 7.98 -15.55 -14.58
N ALA A 40 8.52 -14.47 -13.99
CA ALA A 40 9.67 -13.78 -14.59
C ALA A 40 11.02 -14.45 -14.26
N LEU A 41 11.21 -14.82 -12.98
CA LEU A 41 12.35 -15.56 -12.43
C LEU A 41 11.87 -16.23 -11.14
N SER A 42 11.20 -17.38 -11.23
CA SER A 42 10.50 -18.02 -10.09
C SER A 42 11.38 -18.22 -8.85
N PHE A 43 12.68 -18.45 -9.02
CA PHE A 43 13.63 -18.58 -7.90
C PHE A 43 13.88 -17.28 -7.12
N GLN A 44 13.54 -16.12 -7.69
CA GLN A 44 13.60 -14.81 -7.02
C GLN A 44 12.22 -14.26 -6.67
N ALA A 45 11.13 -15.00 -6.90
CA ALA A 45 9.80 -14.53 -6.56
C ALA A 45 9.66 -14.24 -5.05
N GLY A 46 8.77 -13.30 -4.70
CA GLY A 46 8.51 -12.88 -3.33
C GLY A 46 8.70 -11.39 -3.08
N MET A 47 8.35 -10.95 -1.88
CA MET A 47 8.53 -9.57 -1.41
C MET A 47 10.03 -9.21 -1.44
N LYS A 48 10.35 -8.00 -1.89
CA LYS A 48 11.72 -7.47 -1.92
C LYS A 48 11.92 -6.39 -0.88
N SER A 49 10.95 -5.47 -0.75
CA SER A 49 10.88 -4.56 0.38
C SER A 49 9.44 -4.21 0.74
N ARG A 50 9.24 -3.82 1.99
CA ARG A 50 8.04 -3.15 2.47
C ARG A 50 8.48 -1.96 3.32
N HIS A 51 8.12 -0.75 2.92
CA HIS A 51 8.39 0.49 3.66
C HIS A 51 7.06 1.05 4.16
N THR A 52 6.90 1.09 5.47
CA THR A 52 5.69 1.58 6.15
C THR A 52 5.96 2.95 6.74
N VAL A 53 5.02 3.87 6.58
CA VAL A 53 5.01 5.18 7.23
C VAL A 53 3.71 5.33 7.98
N LYS A 54 3.79 5.52 9.29
CA LYS A 54 2.62 5.83 10.12
C LYS A 54 2.50 7.35 10.29
N ILE A 55 1.29 7.85 10.16
CA ILE A 55 0.93 9.26 10.21
C ILE A 55 0.22 9.52 11.53
N ASP A 56 0.84 10.30 12.41
CA ASP A 56 0.18 10.81 13.60
C ASP A 56 -0.22 12.28 13.40
N TYR A 57 -1.50 12.49 13.13
CA TYR A 57 -2.08 13.83 12.94
C TYR A 57 -2.14 14.64 14.24
N SER A 58 -2.15 13.98 15.40
CA SER A 58 -2.21 14.64 16.70
C SER A 58 -0.87 15.27 17.07
N SER A 59 0.23 14.51 16.90
CA SER A 59 1.58 15.00 17.12
C SER A 59 2.20 15.65 15.88
N ARG A 60 1.54 15.58 14.72
CA ARG A 60 2.03 16.05 13.41
C ARG A 60 3.40 15.46 13.09
N SER A 61 3.51 14.15 13.30
CA SER A 61 4.75 13.41 13.10
C SER A 61 4.54 12.22 12.19
N LEU A 62 5.64 11.79 11.57
CA LEU A 62 5.71 10.56 10.78
C LEU A 62 6.68 9.63 11.49
N SER A 63 6.33 8.34 11.54
CA SER A 63 7.29 7.29 11.88
C SER A 63 7.42 6.33 10.71
N SER A 64 8.62 5.82 10.48
CA SER A 64 8.93 4.95 9.35
C SER A 64 9.55 3.65 9.86
N ASP A 65 9.12 2.53 9.27
CA ASP A 65 9.72 1.22 9.44
C ASP A 65 9.87 0.54 8.08
N PHE A 66 10.80 -0.40 7.97
CA PHE A 66 10.97 -1.16 6.74
C PHE A 66 11.32 -2.61 7.01
N LEU A 67 10.96 -3.45 6.05
CA LEU A 67 11.32 -4.86 5.96
C LEU A 67 11.88 -5.14 4.57
N THR A 68 12.88 -6.00 4.50
CA THR A 68 13.46 -6.45 3.25
C THR A 68 13.28 -7.95 3.11
N GLY A 69 13.00 -8.40 1.90
CA GLY A 69 12.93 -9.83 1.61
C GLY A 69 14.30 -10.48 1.56
N VAL A 70 14.29 -11.81 1.44
CA VAL A 70 15.47 -12.61 1.16
C VAL A 70 15.46 -13.08 -0.30
N THR A 71 16.66 -13.30 -0.85
CA THR A 71 16.83 -13.94 -2.15
C THR A 71 17.43 -15.32 -1.92
N ASN A 72 16.79 -16.35 -2.48
CA ASN A 72 17.28 -17.71 -2.45
C ASN A 72 18.17 -17.98 -3.65
N LEU A 73 19.43 -18.28 -3.42
CA LEU A 73 20.38 -18.71 -4.45
C LEU A 73 20.97 -20.05 -4.04
N VAL A 74 20.61 -21.10 -4.78
CA VAL A 74 21.20 -22.44 -4.61
C VAL A 74 21.14 -22.92 -3.13
N GLY A 75 20.00 -22.69 -2.47
CA GLY A 75 19.78 -23.07 -1.07
C GLY A 75 20.40 -22.16 -0.01
N ILE A 76 21.00 -21.03 -0.41
CA ILE A 76 21.47 -19.99 0.49
C ILE A 76 20.47 -18.83 0.50
N GLU A 77 20.01 -18.46 1.68
CA GLU A 77 19.21 -17.24 1.91
C GLU A 77 20.14 -16.04 2.07
N LEU A 78 19.97 -15.06 1.19
CA LEU A 78 20.72 -13.82 1.26
C LEU A 78 19.77 -12.64 1.47
N GLY A 79 19.99 -11.88 2.55
CA GLY A 79 19.29 -10.63 2.81
C GLY A 79 19.74 -9.49 1.89
N SER A 80 19.01 -8.38 1.90
CA SER A 80 19.45 -7.17 1.20
C SER A 80 20.80 -6.70 1.72
N VAL A 81 21.64 -6.21 0.82
CA VAL A 81 22.97 -5.66 1.12
C VAL A 81 22.99 -4.14 1.16
N ARG A 82 21.91 -3.48 0.69
CA ARG A 82 21.80 -2.02 0.63
C ARG A 82 20.35 -1.63 0.90
N ASP A 83 20.10 -1.01 2.05
CA ASP A 83 18.77 -0.56 2.43
C ASP A 83 18.81 0.91 2.82
N ARG A 84 18.15 1.74 2.02
CA ARG A 84 17.98 3.17 2.29
C ARG A 84 16.52 3.54 2.09
N PHE A 85 15.81 3.64 3.20
CA PHE A 85 14.42 4.05 3.23
C PHE A 85 14.35 5.36 3.99
N THR A 86 13.83 6.39 3.33
CA THR A 86 13.77 7.73 3.90
C THR A 86 12.41 8.35 3.66
N VAL A 87 11.99 9.16 4.62
CA VAL A 87 10.79 9.98 4.54
C VAL A 87 11.23 11.40 4.81
N TYR A 88 10.86 12.33 3.95
CA TYR A 88 11.24 13.73 4.11
C TYR A 88 10.15 14.69 3.64
N SER A 89 10.37 15.96 3.96
CA SER A 89 9.44 17.07 3.71
C SER A 89 8.02 16.85 4.26
N PRO A 90 7.83 16.44 5.54
CA PRO A 90 6.50 16.32 6.11
C PRO A 90 5.84 17.70 6.22
N ILE A 91 4.64 17.82 5.68
CA ILE A 91 3.78 18.99 5.78
C ILE A 91 2.46 18.54 6.40
N PHE A 92 2.09 19.17 7.52
CA PHE A 92 0.80 18.96 8.17
C PHE A 92 -0.01 20.25 8.14
N SER A 93 -1.24 20.19 7.63
CA SER A 93 -2.18 21.31 7.60
C SER A 93 -3.58 20.81 7.91
N GLY A 94 -4.02 20.98 9.16
CA GLY A 94 -5.30 20.43 9.62
C GLY A 94 -5.32 18.91 9.54
N GLU A 95 -6.26 18.37 8.75
CA GLU A 95 -6.42 16.93 8.50
C GLU A 95 -5.65 16.42 7.26
N VAL A 96 -4.73 17.25 6.74
CA VAL A 96 -3.89 16.93 5.59
C VAL A 96 -2.46 16.62 6.05
N ALA A 97 -1.92 15.48 5.61
CA ALA A 97 -0.51 15.13 5.70
C ALA A 97 0.07 14.93 4.30
N SER A 98 1.16 15.61 3.97
CA SER A 98 1.88 15.45 2.70
C SER A 98 3.35 15.17 2.97
N PHE A 99 3.95 14.22 2.27
CA PHE A 99 5.35 13.83 2.45
C PHE A 99 5.89 13.07 1.24
N ILE A 100 7.21 12.93 1.19
CA ILE A 100 7.91 12.16 0.17
C ILE A 100 8.48 10.90 0.80
N MET A 101 8.15 9.74 0.23
CA MET A 101 8.76 8.45 0.53
C MET A 101 9.77 8.10 -0.56
N GLU A 102 10.99 7.79 -0.16
CA GLU A 102 12.04 7.30 -1.04
C GLU A 102 12.60 6.00 -0.50
N GLY A 103 12.69 4.99 -1.35
CA GLY A 103 13.23 3.69 -0.98
C GLY A 103 14.22 3.19 -2.02
N GLN A 104 15.29 2.62 -1.51
CA GLN A 104 16.31 1.92 -2.27
C GLN A 104 16.58 0.59 -1.56
N THR A 105 16.40 -0.52 -2.27
CA THR A 105 16.82 -1.86 -1.81
C THR A 105 17.65 -2.55 -2.88
N ALA A 106 18.58 -3.44 -2.50
CA ALA A 106 19.39 -4.17 -3.46
C ALA A 106 19.26 -5.68 -3.31
N SER A 107 19.33 -6.40 -4.42
CA SER A 107 19.56 -7.84 -4.38
C SER A 107 20.94 -8.13 -3.79
N ALA A 108 21.04 -9.20 -3.00
CA ALA A 108 22.29 -9.68 -2.41
C ALA A 108 23.36 -10.06 -3.45
N VAL A 109 22.95 -10.24 -4.70
CA VAL A 109 23.88 -10.43 -5.83
C VAL A 109 24.40 -9.05 -6.20
N GLY A 110 25.54 -8.65 -5.62
CA GLY A 110 26.10 -7.28 -5.71
C GLY A 110 26.38 -6.73 -7.13
N VAL A 111 26.07 -7.51 -8.17
CA VAL A 111 26.13 -7.12 -9.60
C VAL A 111 24.83 -6.46 -10.06
N LEU A 112 23.69 -6.71 -9.39
CA LEU A 112 22.40 -6.16 -9.81
C LEU A 112 22.25 -4.69 -9.35
N PRO A 113 21.61 -3.83 -10.18
CA PRO A 113 21.23 -2.49 -9.78
C PRO A 113 20.31 -2.48 -8.56
N ASN A 114 20.14 -1.30 -7.97
CA ASN A 114 19.16 -1.14 -6.90
C ASN A 114 17.74 -1.09 -7.46
N ILE A 115 16.78 -1.43 -6.61
CA ILE A 115 15.35 -1.20 -6.79
C ILE A 115 15.04 0.14 -6.12
N ASN A 116 14.66 1.13 -6.90
CA ASN A 116 14.45 2.50 -6.44
C ASN A 116 13.00 2.95 -6.67
N TYR A 117 12.51 3.77 -5.73
CA TYR A 117 11.29 4.55 -5.93
C TYR A 117 11.35 5.88 -5.18
N ARG A 118 10.55 6.83 -5.64
CA ARG A 118 10.26 8.08 -4.96
C ARG A 118 8.79 8.45 -5.19
N PHE A 119 7.99 8.44 -4.13
CA PHE A 119 6.57 8.81 -4.17
C PHE A 119 6.30 10.05 -3.32
N THR A 120 5.59 11.02 -3.89
CA THR A 120 4.95 12.09 -3.13
C THR A 120 3.53 11.66 -2.80
N ILE A 121 3.19 11.69 -1.52
CA ILE A 121 1.93 11.16 -1.00
C ILE A 121 1.26 12.25 -0.18
N THR A 122 -0.02 12.49 -0.45
CA THR A 122 -0.87 13.38 0.35
C THR A 122 -2.11 12.62 0.79
N VAL A 123 -2.42 12.68 2.08
CA VAL A 123 -3.61 12.08 2.68
C VAL A 123 -4.42 13.21 3.32
N ASP A 124 -5.64 13.42 2.86
CA ASP A 124 -6.59 14.40 3.37
C ASP A 124 -7.78 13.65 3.99
N ARG A 125 -7.83 13.63 5.33
CA ARG A 125 -8.92 12.94 6.07
C ARG A 125 -10.24 13.71 6.03
N ALA A 126 -10.21 15.02 5.84
CA ALA A 126 -11.42 15.83 5.78
C ALA A 126 -12.12 15.63 4.42
N ALA A 127 -11.35 15.66 3.33
CA ALA A 127 -11.85 15.42 1.97
C ALA A 127 -12.00 13.93 1.63
N ARG A 128 -11.45 13.05 2.47
CA ARG A 128 -11.32 11.61 2.26
C ARG A 128 -10.62 11.28 0.94
N GLU A 129 -9.52 11.97 0.70
CA GLU A 129 -8.72 11.88 -0.53
C GLU A 129 -7.29 11.42 -0.25
N ILE A 130 -6.78 10.57 -1.13
CA ILE A 130 -5.37 10.21 -1.20
C ILE A 130 -4.86 10.64 -2.56
N VAL A 131 -3.74 11.34 -2.59
CA VAL A 131 -3.04 11.72 -3.82
C VAL A 131 -1.66 11.08 -3.83
N VAL A 132 -1.34 10.35 -4.90
CA VAL A 132 -0.01 9.74 -5.13
C VAL A 132 0.54 10.18 -6.48
N SER A 133 1.81 10.54 -6.50
CA SER A 133 2.60 10.81 -7.70
C SER A 133 4.06 10.45 -7.45
N GLY A 134 4.88 10.38 -8.51
CA GLY A 134 6.32 10.17 -8.35
C GLY A 134 6.90 9.29 -9.44
N CYS A 135 7.78 8.37 -9.07
CA CYS A 135 8.39 7.44 -10.00
C CYS A 135 9.01 6.23 -9.31
N HIS A 136 9.33 5.22 -10.12
CA HIS A 136 10.07 4.03 -9.70
C HIS A 136 10.77 3.37 -10.90
N ASP A 137 11.59 2.35 -10.67
CA ASP A 137 12.21 1.55 -11.74
C ASP A 137 11.18 0.57 -12.34
N GLY A 138 11.35 0.11 -13.58
CA GLY A 138 10.37 -0.79 -14.23
C GLY A 138 10.38 -2.23 -13.71
N TYR A 139 11.27 -2.56 -12.77
CA TYR A 139 11.32 -3.85 -12.09
C TYR A 139 11.68 -3.64 -10.61
N PRO A 140 11.09 -4.39 -9.65
CA PRO A 140 10.09 -5.43 -9.81
C PRO A 140 8.67 -4.82 -9.81
N SER A 141 7.65 -5.47 -9.23
CA SER A 141 6.32 -4.87 -9.06
C SER A 141 6.31 -3.91 -7.88
N TYR A 142 5.45 -2.90 -7.93
CA TYR A 142 5.28 -1.88 -6.90
C TYR A 142 3.80 -1.75 -6.54
N SER A 143 3.50 -1.65 -5.24
CA SER A 143 2.17 -1.29 -4.74
C SER A 143 2.31 -0.16 -3.72
N VAL A 144 1.43 0.84 -3.80
CA VAL A 144 1.26 1.87 -2.77
C VAL A 144 -0.12 1.67 -2.15
N ILE A 145 -0.13 1.43 -0.84
CA ILE A 145 -1.31 1.11 -0.05
C ILE A 145 -1.44 2.17 1.05
N VAL A 146 -2.64 2.70 1.27
CA VAL A 146 -2.92 3.71 2.31
C VAL A 146 -4.12 3.24 3.13
N GLY A 147 -3.90 2.93 4.40
CA GLY A 147 -4.82 2.12 5.19
C GLY A 147 -5.08 0.78 4.50
N ASP A 148 -6.34 0.51 4.16
CA ASP A 148 -6.77 -0.69 3.43
C ASP A 148 -6.94 -0.48 1.91
N THR A 149 -6.57 0.69 1.38
CA THR A 149 -6.80 1.06 -0.03
C THR A 149 -5.50 0.98 -0.84
N GLU A 150 -5.46 0.12 -1.87
CA GLU A 150 -4.39 0.15 -2.88
C GLU A 150 -4.64 1.32 -3.85
N VAL A 151 -3.77 2.33 -3.80
CA VAL A 151 -3.90 3.56 -4.61
C VAL A 151 -3.05 3.55 -5.87
N TYR A 152 -2.03 2.70 -5.90
CA TYR A 152 -1.19 2.48 -7.07
C TYR A 152 -0.70 1.04 -7.09
N SER A 153 -0.67 0.45 -8.29
CA SER A 153 -0.15 -0.89 -8.53
C SER A 153 0.55 -0.89 -9.90
N PHE A 154 1.70 -1.55 -9.96
CA PHE A 154 2.51 -1.69 -11.17
C PHE A 154 2.95 -3.14 -11.33
N GLU A 155 2.66 -3.70 -12.50
CA GLU A 155 3.14 -5.02 -12.91
C GLU A 155 4.59 -4.89 -13.40
N GLN A 156 5.49 -5.71 -12.87
CA GLN A 156 6.90 -5.70 -13.25
C GLN A 156 7.10 -5.90 -14.75
N GLU A 157 8.13 -5.27 -15.31
CA GLU A 157 8.62 -5.55 -16.65
C GLU A 157 9.68 -6.68 -16.61
N PHE A 158 10.64 -6.63 -17.53
CA PHE A 158 11.78 -7.56 -17.56
C PHE A 158 12.93 -7.06 -16.68
N LEU A 159 13.84 -7.95 -16.28
CA LEU A 159 14.91 -7.67 -15.32
C LEU A 159 15.77 -6.45 -15.71
N ALA A 160 15.95 -6.17 -17.01
CA ALA A 160 16.76 -5.05 -17.44
C ALA A 160 16.11 -3.66 -17.18
N ALA A 161 14.83 -3.61 -16.82
CA ALA A 161 14.18 -2.39 -16.35
C ALA A 161 14.60 -1.98 -14.91
N LEU A 162 15.57 -2.71 -14.32
CA LEU A 162 16.36 -2.23 -13.17
C LEU A 162 17.49 -1.28 -13.58
N PHE A 163 17.89 -1.26 -14.86
CA PHE A 163 18.99 -0.41 -15.32
C PHE A 163 18.47 0.98 -15.65
N GLY A 164 18.41 1.80 -14.61
CA GLY A 164 17.98 3.18 -14.68
C GLY A 164 17.74 3.70 -13.27
N SER A 165 17.11 4.86 -13.19
CA SER A 165 16.62 5.38 -11.91
C SER A 165 15.39 6.19 -12.23
N CYS A 166 14.24 5.81 -11.65
CA CYS A 166 13.00 6.58 -11.79
C CYS A 166 12.47 6.57 -13.25
N ASP A 167 12.59 5.43 -13.94
CA ASP A 167 12.23 5.27 -15.37
C ASP A 167 10.71 5.31 -15.62
N ILE A 168 9.92 4.82 -14.66
CA ILE A 168 8.46 4.82 -14.71
C ILE A 168 7.94 6.04 -13.95
N VAL A 169 7.38 7.00 -14.68
CA VAL A 169 6.75 8.19 -14.10
C VAL A 169 5.30 7.89 -13.73
N VAL A 170 4.97 8.10 -12.46
CA VAL A 170 3.61 7.99 -11.94
C VAL A 170 2.97 9.37 -11.92
N ALA A 171 2.13 9.63 -12.92
CA ALA A 171 1.29 10.82 -12.94
C ALA A 171 0.40 10.89 -11.68
N SER A 172 0.03 12.11 -11.28
CA SER A 172 -0.82 12.32 -10.10
C SER A 172 -2.12 11.54 -10.20
N ARG A 173 -2.40 10.70 -9.19
CA ARG A 173 -3.62 9.93 -9.05
C ARG A 173 -4.29 10.30 -7.74
N THR A 174 -5.60 10.56 -7.80
CA THR A 174 -6.43 10.83 -6.63
C THR A 174 -7.41 9.68 -6.42
N VAL A 175 -7.47 9.15 -5.20
CA VAL A 175 -8.38 8.07 -4.80
C VAL A 175 -9.20 8.53 -3.60
N LYS A 176 -10.51 8.23 -3.63
CA LYS A 176 -11.41 8.44 -2.50
C LYS A 176 -11.46 7.19 -1.64
N TYR A 177 -11.51 7.34 -0.32
CA TYR A 177 -11.63 6.23 0.63
C TYR A 177 -12.72 6.51 1.67
#